data_AF-I0KD37-F1
#
_entry.id   AF-I0KD37-F1
#
_cell.length_a   1.000
_cell.length_b   1.000
_cell.length_c   1.000
_cell.angle_alpha   90.00
_cell.angle_beta   90.00
_cell.angle_gamma   90.00
#
_symmetry.space_group_name_H-M   'P 1'
#
loop_
_entity.id
_entity.type
_entity.pdbx_description
1 polymer ?
#
loop_
_entity_poly.entity_id
_entity_poly.type
_entity_poly.pdbx_seq_one_letter_code
_entity_poly.pdbx_strand_id
1 'polypeptide(L)'
;MNTLQPTEEHIRKAATIVADLWAAQLQKPLNKDNGDDNPMLFLLTAQPTIQAQATITAEQMETFKASLIQQIINEMMPSDKRPNGRLAMCVGTDYGPDWHLAPAAEKAGIPDICFPWKSQTYISLDRNEINSQFGYSARAQTVAIQ
;
A
#
# COMPACT_ATOMS: atom_id res chain seq x y z
N MET A 1 -28.86 17.21 -0.78
CA MET A 1 -28.03 15.99 -0.72
C MET A 1 -26.95 16.25 0.33
N ASN A 2 -26.96 15.52 1.44
CA ASN A 2 -25.85 15.60 2.41
C ASN A 2 -24.64 14.95 1.76
N THR A 3 -23.67 15.75 1.33
CA THR A 3 -22.35 15.26 0.97
C THR A 3 -21.72 14.67 2.23
N LEU A 4 -21.59 13.35 2.28
CA LEU A 4 -20.78 12.66 3.29
C LEU A 4 -19.37 13.21 3.20
N GLN A 5 -18.99 14.07 4.14
CA GLN A 5 -17.60 14.42 4.33
C GLN A 5 -16.97 13.34 5.21
N PRO A 6 -15.89 12.70 4.75
CA PRO A 6 -15.23 11.67 5.55
C PRO A 6 -14.64 12.31 6.81
N THR A 7 -14.90 11.71 7.97
CA THR A 7 -14.32 12.20 9.23
C THR A 7 -12.84 11.84 9.29
N GLU A 8 -12.05 12.64 10.01
CA GLU A 8 -10.62 12.35 10.20
C GLU A 8 -10.41 10.97 10.82
N GLU A 9 -11.25 10.58 11.78
CA GLU A 9 -11.21 9.26 12.41
C GLU A 9 -11.40 8.14 11.38
N HIS A 10 -12.37 8.29 10.48
CA HIS A 10 -12.64 7.29 9.44
C HIS A 10 -11.45 7.16 8.48
N ILE A 11 -10.89 8.27 8.03
CA ILE A 11 -9.69 8.28 7.18
C ILE A 11 -8.51 7.62 7.89
N ARG A 12 -8.30 7.95 9.17
CA ARG A 12 -7.20 7.37 9.97
C ARG A 12 -7.35 5.86 10.12
N LYS A 13 -8.55 5.36 10.38
CA LYS A 13 -8.84 3.91 10.42
C LYS A 13 -8.50 3.24 9.10
N ALA A 14 -8.97 3.80 7.98
CA ALA A 14 -8.69 3.26 6.66
C ALA A 14 -7.17 3.25 6.36
N ALA A 15 -6.48 4.35 6.69
CA ALA A 15 -5.05 4.49 6.51
C ALA A 15 -4.24 3.46 7.33
N THR A 16 -4.64 3.22 8.58
CA THR A 16 -4.01 2.19 9.43
C THR A 16 -4.19 0.79 8.84
N ILE A 17 -5.40 0.42 8.41
CA ILE A 17 -5.65 -0.89 7.79
C ILE A 17 -4.77 -1.07 6.54
N VAL A 18 -4.70 -0.05 5.67
CA VAL A 18 -3.86 -0.12 4.46
C VAL A 18 -2.38 -0.25 4.81
N ALA A 19 -1.89 0.51 5.79
CA ALA A 19 -0.51 0.43 6.22
C ALA A 19 -0.14 -0.95 6.78
N ASP A 20 -1.02 -1.54 7.59
CA ASP A 20 -0.84 -2.88 8.13
C ASP A 20 -0.89 -3.95 7.03
N LEU A 21 -1.77 -3.82 6.04
CA LEU A 21 -1.82 -4.71 4.88
C LEU A 21 -0.50 -4.68 4.10
N TRP A 22 0.03 -3.50 3.78
CA TRP A 22 1.31 -3.39 3.06
C TRP A 22 2.49 -3.88 3.89
N ALA A 23 2.53 -3.55 5.18
CA ALA A 23 3.54 -4.06 6.11
C ALA A 23 3.56 -5.60 6.16
N ALA A 24 2.37 -6.23 6.22
CA ALA A 24 2.27 -7.68 6.21
C ALA A 24 2.76 -8.30 4.90
N GLN A 25 2.65 -7.61 3.76
CA GLN A 25 3.16 -8.11 2.48
C GLN A 25 4.67 -8.00 2.38
N LEU A 26 5.27 -6.96 2.95
CA LEU A 26 6.73 -6.81 3.02
C LEU A 26 7.41 -7.91 3.85
N GLN A 27 6.64 -8.62 4.68
CA GLN A 27 7.10 -9.75 5.50
C GLN A 27 6.79 -11.13 4.89
N LYS A 28 6.01 -11.20 3.80
CA LYS A 28 5.66 -12.45 3.13
C LYS A 28 6.73 -12.87 2.13
N PRO A 29 6.82 -14.18 1.81
CA PRO A 29 7.61 -14.65 0.68
C PRO A 29 7.27 -13.88 -0.59
N LEU A 30 8.32 -13.61 -1.36
CA LEU A 30 8.27 -12.69 -2.47
C LEU A 30 7.21 -13.06 -3.53
N ASN A 31 6.43 -12.06 -3.94
CA ASN A 31 5.57 -12.12 -5.11
C ASN A 31 6.06 -11.13 -6.20
N LYS A 32 6.88 -11.62 -7.14
CA LYS A 32 7.28 -10.93 -8.38
C LYS A 32 6.57 -11.50 -9.61
N ASP A 33 5.38 -12.07 -9.43
CA ASP A 33 4.59 -12.54 -10.55
C ASP A 33 3.98 -11.33 -11.28
N ASN A 34 4.37 -11.12 -12.53
CA ASN A 34 3.80 -10.12 -13.43
C ASN A 34 2.87 -10.73 -14.50
N GLY A 35 2.61 -12.04 -14.46
CA GLY A 35 1.83 -12.76 -15.46
C GLY A 35 2.57 -13.09 -16.75
N ASP A 36 3.89 -12.91 -16.79
CA ASP A 36 4.72 -13.27 -17.95
C ASP A 36 5.25 -14.71 -17.80
N ASP A 37 5.30 -15.44 -18.91
CA ASP A 37 5.80 -16.83 -18.97
C ASP A 37 7.34 -16.89 -18.93
N ASN A 38 8.02 -15.76 -18.68
CA ASN A 38 9.47 -15.66 -18.64
C ASN A 38 10.04 -15.85 -17.22
N PRO A 39 10.52 -17.06 -16.86
CA PRO A 39 11.03 -17.34 -15.52
C PRO A 39 12.31 -16.57 -15.18
N MET A 40 13.02 -16.01 -16.17
CA MET A 40 14.30 -15.34 -15.94
C MET A 40 14.15 -14.06 -15.13
N LEU A 41 13.07 -13.31 -15.32
CA LEU A 41 12.85 -12.06 -14.59
C LEU A 41 12.60 -12.32 -13.09
N PHE A 42 11.86 -13.37 -12.78
CA PHE A 42 11.69 -13.84 -11.41
C PHE A 42 13.03 -14.26 -10.80
N LEU A 43 13.82 -15.08 -11.50
CA LEU A 43 15.12 -15.56 -11.01
C LEU A 43 16.11 -14.42 -10.74
N LEU A 44 16.15 -13.40 -11.61
CA LEU A 44 17.04 -12.24 -11.47
C LEU A 44 16.69 -11.37 -10.27
N THR A 45 15.42 -11.34 -9.86
CA THR A 45 14.94 -10.45 -8.78
C THR A 45 14.73 -11.19 -7.46
N ALA A 46 14.56 -12.52 -7.47
CA ALA A 46 14.23 -13.30 -6.29
C ALA A 46 15.29 -13.22 -5.18
N GLN A 47 16.55 -13.54 -5.48
CA GLN A 47 17.63 -13.57 -4.49
C GLN A 47 17.91 -12.18 -3.87
N PRO A 48 18.11 -11.10 -4.65
CA PRO A 48 18.31 -9.77 -4.09
C PRO A 48 17.13 -9.31 -3.23
N THR A 49 15.90 -9.67 -3.62
CA THR A 49 14.73 -9.30 -2.83
C THR A 49 14.65 -10.06 -1.50
N ILE A 50 14.88 -11.37 -1.51
CA ILE A 50 14.87 -12.19 -0.29
C ILE A 50 15.91 -11.67 0.70
N GLN A 51 17.12 -11.33 0.21
CA GLN A 51 18.17 -10.74 1.02
C GLN A 51 17.74 -9.39 1.60
N ALA A 52 17.17 -8.50 0.78
CA ALA A 52 16.71 -7.19 1.24
C ALA A 52 15.57 -7.31 2.28
N GLN A 53 14.57 -8.16 2.05
CA GLN A 53 13.47 -8.41 2.97
C GLN A 53 13.95 -8.97 4.32
N ALA A 54 14.95 -9.86 4.32
CA ALA A 54 15.51 -10.43 5.54
C ALA A 54 16.22 -9.40 6.44
N THR A 55 16.53 -8.21 5.92
CA THR A 55 17.18 -7.12 6.68
C THR A 55 16.21 -6.09 7.22
N ILE A 56 14.93 -6.15 6.86
CA ILE A 56 13.93 -5.17 7.31
C ILE A 56 13.72 -5.32 8.82
N THR A 57 14.01 -4.26 9.57
CA THR A 57 13.83 -4.25 11.03
C THR A 57 12.40 -3.87 11.42
N ALA A 58 12.03 -4.16 12.67
CA ALA A 58 10.76 -3.71 13.23
C ALA A 58 10.65 -2.17 13.24
N GLU A 59 11.74 -1.45 13.52
CA GLU A 59 11.76 0.02 13.52
C GLU A 59 11.52 0.60 12.12
N GLN A 60 12.11 0.00 11.09
CA GLN A 60 11.84 0.38 9.70
C GLN A 60 10.37 0.12 9.35
N MET A 61 9.81 -1.00 9.80
CA MET A 61 8.40 -1.31 9.56
C MET A 61 7.44 -0.32 10.24
N GLU A 62 7.71 0.07 11.49
CA GLU A 62 6.93 1.09 12.18
C GLU A 62 7.06 2.46 11.51
N THR A 63 8.27 2.83 11.06
CA THR A 63 8.50 4.06 10.30
C THR A 63 7.74 4.07 8.98
N PHE A 64 7.75 2.95 8.26
CA PHE A 64 7.00 2.77 7.02
C PHE A 64 5.50 2.96 7.25
N LYS A 65 4.92 2.24 8.22
CA LYS A 65 3.51 2.36 8.56
C LYS A 65 3.12 3.78 8.93
N ALA A 66 3.86 4.41 9.84
CA ALA A 66 3.59 5.78 10.27
C ALA A 66 3.65 6.78 9.09
N SER A 67 4.63 6.63 8.20
CA SER A 67 4.75 7.48 7.02
C SER A 67 3.61 7.28 6.03
N LEU A 68 3.25 6.03 5.74
CA LEU A 68 2.16 5.71 4.82
C LEU A 68 0.80 6.19 5.35
N ILE A 69 0.55 6.02 6.65
CA ILE A 69 -0.66 6.55 7.31
C ILE A 69 -0.78 8.05 7.08
N GLN A 70 0.31 8.79 7.33
CA GLN A 70 0.31 10.25 7.15
C GLN A 70 0.08 10.66 5.69
N GLN A 71 0.68 9.93 4.73
CA GLN A 71 0.45 10.22 3.31
C GLN A 71 -1.00 10.00 2.89
N ILE A 72 -1.63 8.89 3.33
CA ILE A 72 -3.04 8.62 3.04
C ILE A 72 -3.94 9.69 3.67
N ILE A 73 -3.70 10.04 4.94
CA ILE A 73 -4.47 11.10 5.62
C ILE A 73 -4.37 12.42 4.85
N ASN A 74 -3.16 12.85 4.49
CA ASN A 74 -2.95 14.10 3.77
C ASN A 74 -3.61 14.13 2.38
N GLU A 75 -3.67 12.97 1.71
CA GLU A 75 -4.24 12.85 0.37
C GLU A 75 -5.78 12.82 0.38
N MET A 76 -6.39 12.25 1.44
CA MET A 76 -7.84 12.11 1.57
C MET A 76 -8.51 13.25 2.33
N MET A 77 -7.81 13.94 3.23
CA MET A 77 -8.35 15.06 3.98
C MET A 77 -8.66 16.27 3.08
N PRO A 78 -9.62 17.13 3.47
CA PRO A 78 -9.82 18.42 2.83
C PRO A 78 -8.55 19.27 2.77
N SER A 79 -8.36 19.98 1.66
CA SER A 79 -7.29 20.96 1.45
C SER A 79 -7.79 22.11 0.58
N ASP A 80 -7.02 23.18 0.45
CA ASP A 80 -7.38 24.32 -0.42
C ASP A 80 -7.64 23.90 -1.87
N LYS A 81 -6.92 22.87 -2.35
CA LYS A 81 -7.09 22.31 -3.70
C LYS A 81 -8.27 21.32 -3.79
N ARG A 82 -8.72 20.77 -2.66
CA ARG A 82 -9.75 19.74 -2.55
C ARG A 82 -10.59 19.99 -1.29
N PRO A 83 -11.50 20.97 -1.29
CA PRO A 83 -12.21 21.40 -0.09
C PRO A 83 -13.13 20.33 0.51
N ASN A 84 -13.45 19.27 -0.25
CA ASN A 84 -14.26 18.14 0.20
C ASN A 84 -13.44 16.86 0.47
N GLY A 85 -12.11 16.93 0.39
CA GLY A 85 -11.24 15.75 0.49
C GLY A 85 -11.41 14.78 -0.68
N ARG A 86 -11.00 13.51 -0.48
CA ARG A 86 -11.28 12.39 -1.38
C ARG A 86 -12.02 11.28 -0.65
N LEU A 87 -13.03 10.72 -1.33
CA LEU A 87 -13.77 9.55 -0.84
C LEU A 87 -13.13 8.24 -1.27
N ALA A 88 -12.23 8.25 -2.25
CA ALA A 88 -11.55 7.05 -2.70
C ALA A 88 -10.13 7.35 -3.20
N MET A 89 -9.25 6.36 -3.06
CA MET A 89 -7.90 6.39 -3.62
C MET A 89 -7.36 4.97 -3.81
N CYS A 90 -6.36 4.84 -4.68
CA CYS A 90 -5.61 3.60 -4.86
C CYS A 90 -4.16 3.82 -4.44
N VAL A 91 -3.60 2.83 -3.77
CA VAL A 91 -2.18 2.74 -3.40
C VAL A 91 -1.66 1.42 -3.92
N GLY A 92 -0.58 1.41 -4.70
CA GLY A 92 -0.20 0.20 -5.42
C GLY A 92 1.24 0.12 -5.86
N THR A 93 1.56 -1.02 -6.44
CA THR A 93 2.80 -1.34 -7.13
C THR A 93 2.48 -1.93 -8.49
N ASP A 94 3.23 -1.49 -9.51
CA ASP A 94 3.27 -2.21 -10.78
C ASP A 94 4.52 -3.10 -10.80
N TYR A 95 5.68 -2.52 -11.09
CA TYR A 95 7.01 -3.14 -10.92
C TYR A 95 7.79 -2.56 -9.73
N GLY A 96 7.21 -1.59 -9.04
CA GLY A 96 7.75 -0.89 -7.87
C GLY A 96 6.66 -0.04 -7.21
N PRO A 97 6.94 0.57 -6.05
CA PRO A 97 5.98 1.37 -5.29
C PRO A 97 5.53 2.61 -6.08
N ASP A 98 4.23 2.96 -5.96
CA ASP A 98 3.71 4.22 -6.49
C ASP A 98 4.16 5.43 -5.66
N TRP A 99 3.69 6.62 -6.05
CA TRP A 99 4.03 7.88 -5.41
C TRP A 99 3.50 8.04 -3.96
N HIS A 100 2.65 7.13 -3.47
CA HIS A 100 2.25 7.08 -2.06
C HIS A 100 3.13 6.13 -1.26
N LEU A 101 3.50 4.98 -1.83
CA LEU A 101 4.35 3.99 -1.16
C LEU A 101 5.83 4.39 -1.17
N ALA A 102 6.33 4.95 -2.28
CA ALA A 102 7.75 5.21 -2.46
C ALA A 102 8.32 6.18 -1.39
N PRO A 103 7.66 7.31 -1.04
CA PRO A 103 8.19 8.18 0.01
C PRO A 103 8.13 7.54 1.41
N ALA A 104 7.19 6.62 1.65
CA ALA A 104 7.12 5.88 2.91
C ALA A 104 8.24 4.82 3.00
N ALA A 105 8.51 4.14 1.89
CA ALA A 105 9.61 3.19 1.76
C ALA A 105 10.97 3.87 1.93
N GLU A 106 11.18 4.98 1.21
CA GLU A 106 12.40 5.80 1.29
C GLU A 106 12.66 6.27 2.72
N LYS A 107 11.64 6.83 3.38
CA LYS A 107 11.75 7.30 4.76
C LYS A 107 12.09 6.18 5.75
N ALA A 108 11.62 4.96 5.48
CA ALA A 108 11.90 3.78 6.28
C ALA A 108 13.23 3.08 5.90
N GLY A 109 13.90 3.52 4.83
CA GLY A 109 15.07 2.82 4.27
C GLY A 109 14.74 1.42 3.77
N ILE A 110 13.50 1.18 3.31
CA ILE A 110 13.08 -0.10 2.73
C ILE A 110 13.29 -0.02 1.21
N PRO A 111 14.14 -0.89 0.62
CA PRO A 111 14.34 -0.89 -0.82
C PRO A 111 13.07 -1.21 -1.61
N ASP A 112 12.85 -0.51 -2.73
CA ASP A 112 11.70 -0.73 -3.62
C ASP A 112 11.56 -2.17 -4.10
N ILE A 113 12.70 -2.88 -4.22
CA ILE A 113 12.72 -4.27 -4.63
C ILE A 113 11.97 -5.18 -3.64
N CYS A 114 11.79 -4.78 -2.38
CA CYS A 114 11.05 -5.54 -1.36
C CYS A 114 9.54 -5.58 -1.61
N PHE A 115 9.00 -4.68 -2.43
CA PHE A 115 7.56 -4.59 -2.67
C PHE A 115 7.09 -5.68 -3.64
N PRO A 116 5.92 -6.29 -3.43
CA PRO A 116 5.36 -7.22 -4.41
C PRO A 116 5.03 -6.47 -5.72
N TRP A 117 4.98 -7.20 -6.83
CA TRP A 117 4.53 -6.63 -8.11
C TRP A 117 3.02 -6.73 -8.28
N LYS A 118 2.49 -5.92 -9.20
CA LYS A 118 1.08 -5.93 -9.63
C LYS A 118 0.11 -5.99 -8.44
N SER A 119 0.36 -5.15 -7.44
CA SER A 119 -0.37 -5.16 -6.18
C SER A 119 -1.04 -3.82 -5.94
N GLN A 120 -2.21 -3.82 -5.32
CA GLN A 120 -2.97 -2.60 -5.05
C GLN A 120 -3.91 -2.74 -3.88
N THR A 121 -4.13 -1.63 -3.19
CA THR A 121 -5.17 -1.43 -2.19
C THR A 121 -6.01 -0.22 -2.61
N TYR A 122 -7.30 -0.43 -2.81
CA TYR A 122 -8.29 0.58 -3.12
C TYR A 122 -9.12 0.91 -1.88
N ILE A 123 -9.08 2.15 -1.44
CA ILE A 123 -9.86 2.68 -0.31
C ILE A 123 -11.13 3.30 -0.87
N SER A 124 -12.31 2.95 -0.33
CA SER A 124 -13.61 3.52 -0.69
C SER A 124 -14.39 3.87 0.58
N LEU A 125 -14.34 5.15 0.99
CA LEU A 125 -14.98 5.64 2.21
C LEU A 125 -16.51 5.74 2.08
N ASP A 126 -17.00 5.98 0.86
CA ASP A 126 -18.44 5.97 0.53
C ASP A 126 -19.06 4.57 0.69
N ARG A 127 -18.27 3.53 0.43
CA ARG A 127 -18.66 2.12 0.58
C ARG A 127 -18.18 1.50 1.88
N ASN A 128 -17.44 2.25 2.70
CA ASN A 128 -16.87 1.79 3.96
C ASN A 128 -16.01 0.52 3.81
N GLU A 129 -15.23 0.43 2.72
CA GLU A 129 -14.47 -0.77 2.38
C GLU A 129 -13.06 -0.47 1.84
N ILE A 130 -12.16 -1.43 2.04
CA ILE A 130 -10.84 -1.50 1.43
C ILE A 130 -10.77 -2.79 0.62
N ASN A 131 -10.51 -2.67 -0.67
CA ASN A 131 -10.29 -3.79 -1.57
C ASN A 131 -8.79 -3.93 -1.83
N SER A 132 -8.21 -5.10 -1.58
CA SER A 132 -6.78 -5.36 -1.73
C SER A 132 -6.52 -6.55 -2.64
N GLN A 133 -5.49 -6.43 -3.46
CA GLN A 133 -5.03 -7.47 -4.38
C GLN A 133 -3.51 -7.44 -4.38
N PHE A 134 -2.86 -8.53 -3.99
CA PHE A 134 -1.39 -8.59 -3.91
C PHE A 134 -0.84 -9.63 -4.88
N GLY A 135 -0.47 -9.19 -6.08
CA GLY A 135 0.05 -10.03 -7.16
C GLY A 135 -0.82 -10.02 -8.40
N TYR A 136 -0.20 -10.36 -9.54
CA TYR A 136 -0.91 -10.49 -10.80
C TYR A 136 -2.00 -11.57 -10.69
N SER A 137 -3.23 -11.23 -11.11
CA SER A 137 -4.39 -12.12 -11.02
C SER A 137 -4.70 -12.69 -9.62
N ALA A 138 -4.10 -12.13 -8.57
CA ALA A 138 -4.41 -12.54 -7.21
C ALA A 138 -5.87 -12.24 -6.88
N ARG A 139 -6.51 -13.11 -6.08
CA ARG A 139 -7.89 -12.89 -5.65
C ARG A 139 -7.96 -11.63 -4.77
N ALA A 140 -8.87 -10.73 -5.13
CA ALA A 140 -9.16 -9.55 -4.32
C ALA A 140 -9.76 -9.95 -2.96
N GLN A 141 -9.35 -9.24 -1.92
CA GLN A 141 -9.88 -9.35 -0.55
C GLN A 141 -10.47 -8.01 -0.14
N THR A 142 -11.70 -8.05 0.38
CA THR A 142 -12.41 -6.87 0.86
C THR A 142 -12.44 -6.86 2.38
N VAL A 143 -12.08 -5.73 2.99
CA VAL A 143 -12.14 -5.49 4.43
C VAL A 143 -13.04 -4.29 4.68
N ALA A 144 -13.97 -4.41 5.62
CA ALA A 144 -14.80 -3.28 6.04
C ALA A 144 -14.00 -2.31 6.94
N ILE A 145 -14.22 -1.01 6.78
CA ILE A 145 -13.66 0.01 7.68
C ILE A 145 -14.60 0.08 8.89
N GLN A 146 -14.26 -0.60 9.99
CA GLN A 146 -15.09 -0.64 11.22
C GLN A 146 -14.77 0.51 12.17
#